data_AF-A0A7M3BT59-F1
#
_entry.id   AF-A0A7M3BT59-F1
#
_cell.length_a   1.000
_cell.length_b   1.000
_cell.length_c   1.000
_cell.angle_alpha   90.00
_cell.angle_beta   90.00
_cell.angle_gamma   90.00
#
_symmetry.space_group_name_H-M   'P 1'
#
loop_
_entity.id
_entity.type
_entity.pdbx_description
1 polymer ?
#
loop_
_entity_poly.entity_id
_entity_poly.type
_entity_poly.pdbx_seq_one_letter_code
_entity_poly.pdbx_strand_id
1 'polypeptide(L)'
;MTRKPLPELPVSAVLPALSEALGQGNSAVLVAPPGAGKTTLVPLALLDAPWLGTGKIILLEPRRLAARGAARRMAELLGEEPGETVGYAMRMENRTSARTKILVVTEGVLSRMILDDPELPGVSAVFFDEFHERSLDGDFGLALALDVQGALRPELRLLVMSATLDGGRVSRLLSGAPVIES
;
A
#
# COMPACT_ATOMS: atom_id res chain seq x y z
N MET A 1 13.87 15.95 -12.05
CA MET A 1 14.66 14.72 -12.28
C MET A 1 13.68 13.67 -12.78
N THR A 2 13.87 13.18 -14.00
CA THR A 2 13.01 12.15 -14.59
C THR A 2 13.30 10.82 -13.88
N ARG A 3 12.32 10.22 -13.20
CA ARG A 3 12.49 8.90 -12.57
C ARG A 3 12.90 7.88 -13.63
N LYS A 4 13.79 6.96 -13.26
CA LYS A 4 14.12 5.80 -14.10
C LYS A 4 12.83 5.03 -14.40
N PRO A 5 12.61 4.54 -15.64
CA PRO A 5 11.43 3.74 -15.95
C PRO A 5 11.44 2.47 -15.09
N LEU A 6 10.27 2.17 -14.49
CA LEU A 6 10.05 0.94 -13.75
C LEU A 6 10.09 -0.26 -14.72
N PRO A 7 10.50 -1.46 -14.25
CA PRO A 7 10.50 -2.65 -15.09
C PRO A 7 9.08 -3.04 -15.50
N GLU A 8 8.94 -3.67 -16.66
CA GLU A 8 7.68 -4.29 -17.07
C GLU A 8 7.53 -5.65 -16.36
N LEU A 9 6.52 -5.74 -15.50
CA LEU A 9 6.06 -6.96 -14.84
C LEU A 9 4.56 -7.15 -15.15
N PRO A 10 3.94 -8.31 -14.90
CA PRO A 10 2.53 -8.53 -15.20
C PRO A 10 1.61 -7.41 -14.68
N VAL A 11 1.83 -6.93 -13.45
CA VAL A 11 1.02 -5.85 -12.87
C VAL A 11 1.11 -4.53 -13.65
N SER A 12 2.17 -4.30 -14.44
CA SER A 12 2.36 -3.07 -15.21
C SER A 12 1.21 -2.81 -16.18
N ALA A 13 0.59 -3.86 -16.73
CA ALA A 13 -0.54 -3.76 -17.66
C ALA A 13 -1.79 -3.13 -17.02
N VAL A 14 -1.95 -3.27 -15.70
CA VAL A 14 -3.15 -2.82 -14.97
C VAL A 14 -2.94 -1.54 -14.15
N LEU A 15 -1.70 -1.03 -14.09
CA LEU A 15 -1.40 0.22 -13.36
C LEU A 15 -2.22 1.42 -13.82
N PRO A 16 -2.49 1.63 -15.14
CA PRO A 16 -3.34 2.74 -15.57
C PRO A 16 -4.77 2.62 -15.02
N ALA A 17 -5.37 1.44 -15.12
CA ALA A 17 -6.73 1.19 -14.61
C ALA A 17 -6.81 1.33 -13.09
N LEU A 18 -5.79 0.84 -12.36
CA LEU A 18 -5.69 1.01 -10.91
C LEU A 18 -5.54 2.49 -10.51
N SER A 19 -4.70 3.24 -11.22
CA SER A 19 -4.52 4.68 -10.97
C SER A 19 -5.79 5.46 -11.24
N GLU A 20 -6.56 5.11 -12.29
CA GLU A 20 -7.85 5.72 -12.58
C GLU A 20 -8.88 5.40 -11.49
N ALA A 21 -8.99 4.14 -11.08
CA ALA A 21 -9.89 3.70 -10.01
C ALA A 21 -9.65 4.46 -8.70
N LEU A 22 -8.38 4.59 -8.28
CA LEU A 22 -8.00 5.38 -7.10
C LEU A 22 -8.04 6.89 -7.35
N GLY A 23 -8.09 7.34 -8.61
CA GLY A 23 -8.30 8.74 -8.96
C GLY A 23 -9.76 9.17 -8.80
N GLN A 24 -10.69 8.30 -9.19
CA GLN A 24 -12.14 8.53 -9.15
C GLN A 24 -12.77 8.16 -7.80
N GLY A 25 -12.19 7.18 -7.11
CA GLY A 25 -12.62 6.72 -5.79
C GLY A 25 -11.52 6.79 -4.74
N ASN A 26 -11.80 6.22 -3.58
CA ASN A 26 -10.87 6.13 -2.45
C ASN A 26 -10.54 4.68 -2.07
N SER A 27 -11.11 3.69 -2.76
CA SER A 27 -10.87 2.27 -2.46
C SER A 27 -10.77 1.46 -3.74
N ALA A 28 -9.89 0.46 -3.76
CA ALA A 28 -9.76 -0.49 -4.86
C ALA A 28 -9.25 -1.85 -4.36
N VAL A 29 -9.50 -2.89 -5.16
CA VAL A 29 -8.95 -4.23 -4.95
C VAL A 29 -8.11 -4.60 -6.15
N LEU A 30 -6.87 -5.03 -5.92
CA LEU A 30 -5.99 -5.56 -6.95
C LEU A 30 -5.78 -7.05 -6.74
N VAL A 31 -6.11 -7.85 -7.76
CA VAL A 31 -5.82 -9.28 -7.80
C VAL A 31 -4.78 -9.52 -8.89
N ALA A 32 -3.62 -10.05 -8.52
CA ALA A 32 -2.60 -10.45 -9.49
C ALA A 32 -1.76 -11.60 -8.94
N PRO A 33 -1.26 -12.53 -9.76
CA PRO A 33 -0.56 -13.72 -9.28
C PRO A 33 0.69 -13.39 -8.43
N PRO A 34 1.20 -14.34 -7.61
CA PRO A 34 2.48 -14.18 -6.93
C PRO A 34 3.59 -13.89 -7.92
N GLY A 35 4.52 -13.01 -7.57
CA GLY A 35 5.60 -12.59 -8.47
C GLY A 35 5.20 -11.61 -9.57
N ALA A 36 3.93 -11.21 -9.68
CA ALA A 36 3.46 -10.21 -10.65
C ALA A 36 4.03 -8.79 -10.42
N GLY A 37 4.69 -8.54 -9.29
CA GLY A 37 5.27 -7.24 -8.94
C GLY A 37 4.36 -6.30 -8.15
N LYS A 38 3.24 -6.79 -7.57
CA LYS A 38 2.27 -5.99 -6.79
C LYS A 38 2.96 -5.13 -5.72
N THR A 39 3.68 -5.78 -4.79
CA THR A 39 4.38 -5.18 -3.65
C THR A 39 5.35 -4.08 -4.05
N THR A 40 6.02 -4.22 -5.19
CA THR A 40 7.19 -3.39 -5.55
C THR A 40 6.89 -2.35 -6.61
N LEU A 41 5.95 -2.59 -7.53
CA LEU A 41 5.64 -1.64 -8.59
C LEU A 41 4.42 -0.77 -8.27
N VAL A 42 3.40 -1.30 -7.61
CA VAL A 42 2.15 -0.57 -7.36
C VAL A 42 2.39 0.69 -6.51
N PRO A 43 3.10 0.63 -5.37
CA PRO A 43 3.37 1.83 -4.58
C PRO A 43 4.20 2.86 -5.36
N LEU A 44 5.21 2.40 -6.10
CA LEU A 44 6.09 3.26 -6.90
C LEU A 44 5.34 3.97 -8.02
N ALA A 45 4.45 3.26 -8.72
CA ALA A 45 3.65 3.82 -9.81
C ALA A 45 2.66 4.90 -9.34
N LEU A 46 2.23 4.83 -8.08
CA LEU A 46 1.28 5.77 -7.49
C LEU A 46 1.94 6.94 -6.75
N LEU A 47 3.28 7.04 -6.74
CA LEU A 47 4.01 8.14 -6.11
C LEU A 47 3.72 9.52 -6.73
N ASP A 48 3.32 9.56 -8.01
CA ASP A 48 3.00 10.79 -8.73
C ASP A 48 1.49 10.98 -8.89
N ALA A 49 0.68 10.16 -8.24
CA ALA A 49 -0.77 10.28 -8.29
C ALA A 49 -1.20 11.62 -7.66
N PRO A 50 -2.06 12.42 -8.33
CA PRO A 50 -2.43 13.75 -7.82
C PRO A 50 -3.02 13.73 -6.42
N TRP A 51 -3.75 12.67 -6.08
CA TRP A 51 -4.36 12.48 -4.77
C TRP A 51 -3.37 12.20 -3.64
N LEU A 52 -2.15 11.74 -3.95
CA LEU A 52 -1.14 11.49 -2.92
C LEU A 52 -0.66 12.82 -2.34
N GLY A 53 -0.54 13.85 -3.19
CA GLY A 53 -0.11 15.19 -2.80
C GLY A 53 1.20 15.17 -2.02
N THR A 54 1.20 15.81 -0.86
CA THR A 54 2.38 15.82 0.04
C THR A 54 2.42 14.65 1.00
N GLY A 55 1.40 13.80 1.05
CA GLY A 55 1.35 12.69 1.98
C GLY A 55 2.21 11.49 1.55
N LYS A 56 2.04 10.39 2.28
CA LYS A 56 2.75 9.12 2.08
C LYS A 56 1.77 7.96 1.93
N ILE A 57 2.27 6.90 1.31
CA ILE A 57 1.65 5.58 1.24
C ILE A 57 2.21 4.74 2.38
N ILE A 58 1.34 4.16 3.19
CA ILE A 58 1.69 3.06 4.10
C ILE A 58 1.46 1.76 3.35
N LEU A 59 2.48 0.90 3.27
CA LEU A 59 2.34 -0.44 2.71
C LEU A 59 2.47 -1.46 3.83
N LEU A 60 1.38 -2.15 4.14
CA LEU A 60 1.39 -3.28 5.04
C LEU A 60 1.94 -4.51 4.33
N GLU A 61 3.00 -5.08 4.89
CA GLU A 61 3.57 -6.37 4.49
C GLU A 61 3.71 -7.25 5.74
N PRO A 62 2.97 -8.38 5.82
CA PRO A 62 2.80 -9.13 7.07
C PRO A 62 4.10 -9.75 7.61
N ARG A 63 5.04 -10.06 6.70
CA ARG A 63 6.25 -10.78 7.05
C ARG A 63 7.42 -9.82 7.13
N ARG A 64 8.04 -9.66 8.31
CA ARG A 64 9.21 -8.77 8.52
C ARG A 64 10.30 -8.88 7.46
N LEU A 65 10.67 -10.11 7.08
CA LEU A 65 11.70 -10.33 6.06
C LEU A 65 11.24 -9.85 4.68
N ALA A 66 9.97 -10.08 4.33
CA ALA A 66 9.38 -9.60 3.09
C ALA A 66 9.22 -8.07 3.12
N ALA A 67 8.80 -7.47 4.24
CA ALA A 67 8.70 -6.01 4.40
C ALA A 67 10.04 -5.32 4.15
N ARG A 68 11.12 -5.87 4.74
CA ARG A 68 12.48 -5.39 4.48
C ARG A 68 12.90 -5.61 3.02
N GLY A 69 12.59 -6.78 2.47
CA GLY A 69 12.91 -7.14 1.08
C GLY A 69 12.21 -6.23 0.07
N ALA A 70 10.93 -5.94 0.29
CA ALA A 70 10.11 -5.03 -0.50
C ALA A 70 10.65 -3.60 -0.47
N ALA A 71 10.93 -3.07 0.71
CA ALA A 71 11.50 -1.73 0.86
C ALA A 71 12.86 -1.60 0.16
N ARG A 72 13.75 -2.59 0.33
CA ARG A 72 15.05 -2.64 -0.37
C ARG A 72 14.88 -2.70 -1.87
N ARG A 73 14.03 -3.61 -2.36
CA ARG A 73 13.79 -3.77 -3.79
C ARG A 73 13.22 -2.50 -4.42
N MET A 74 12.28 -1.82 -3.76
CA MET A 74 11.73 -0.57 -4.24
C MET A 74 12.76 0.56 -4.25
N ALA A 75 13.59 0.68 -3.21
CA ALA A 75 14.68 1.66 -3.16
C ALA A 75 15.71 1.41 -4.29
N GLU A 76 16.10 0.15 -4.52
CA GLU A 76 16.99 -0.24 -5.64
C GLU A 76 16.41 0.15 -7.02
N LEU A 77 15.09 0.00 -7.22
CA LEU A 77 14.44 0.40 -8.47
C LEU A 77 14.50 1.92 -8.70
N LEU A 78 14.55 2.71 -7.62
CA LEU A 78 14.76 4.15 -7.66
C LEU A 78 16.24 4.56 -7.70
N GLY A 79 17.17 3.62 -7.51
CA GLY A 79 18.60 3.93 -7.36
C GLY A 79 18.94 4.59 -6.02
N GLU A 80 18.15 4.30 -4.98
CA GLU A 80 18.25 4.85 -3.63
C GLU A 80 18.54 3.74 -2.60
N GLU A 81 18.87 4.15 -1.37
CA GLU A 81 18.91 3.25 -0.22
C GLU A 81 17.61 3.35 0.61
N PRO A 82 17.21 2.28 1.36
CA PRO A 82 16.09 2.36 2.27
C PRO A 82 16.25 3.49 3.31
N GLY A 83 15.17 4.24 3.53
CA GLY A 83 15.14 5.44 4.37
C GLY A 83 15.10 6.74 3.58
N GLU A 84 15.30 6.70 2.26
CA GLU A 84 15.07 7.81 1.35
C GLU A 84 13.58 7.89 0.95
N THR A 85 13.23 7.81 -0.34
CA THR A 85 11.83 7.82 -0.81
C THR A 85 11.05 6.63 -0.28
N VAL A 86 11.72 5.48 -0.15
CA VAL A 86 11.13 4.25 0.40
C VAL A 86 11.82 3.92 1.72
N GLY A 87 11.02 3.74 2.77
CA GLY A 87 11.49 3.36 4.09
C GLY A 87 10.69 2.20 4.67
N TYR A 88 11.08 1.76 5.86
CA TYR A 88 10.34 0.74 6.59
C TYR A 88 10.34 0.98 8.10
N ALA A 89 9.28 0.51 8.77
CA ALA A 89 9.17 0.51 10.22
C ALA A 89 8.60 -0.82 10.72
N MET A 90 9.34 -1.47 11.61
CA MET A 90 9.02 -2.74 12.24
C MET A 90 9.40 -2.69 13.72
N ARG A 91 9.02 -3.70 14.49
CA ARG A 91 9.44 -3.80 15.89
C ARG A 91 10.98 -3.79 16.01
N MET A 92 11.50 -2.79 16.72
CA MET A 92 12.94 -2.53 16.96
C MET A 92 13.76 -2.17 15.70
N GLU A 93 13.12 -1.94 14.55
CA GLU A 93 13.84 -1.61 13.32
C GLU A 93 13.11 -0.49 12.57
N ASN A 94 13.80 0.63 12.37
CA ASN A 94 13.25 1.77 11.66
C ASN A 94 14.31 2.35 10.72
N ARG A 95 13.91 2.54 9.46
CA ARG A 95 14.68 3.21 8.41
C ARG A 95 13.74 4.14 7.66
N THR A 96 13.62 5.36 8.14
CA THR A 96 12.76 6.40 7.58
C THR A 96 13.44 7.76 7.66
N SER A 97 12.98 8.71 6.86
CA SER A 97 13.38 10.12 6.93
C SER A 97 12.22 11.03 6.53
N ALA A 98 12.43 12.34 6.58
CA ALA A 98 11.48 13.32 6.06
C ALA A 98 11.22 13.17 4.53
N ARG A 99 12.09 12.46 3.80
CA ARG A 99 11.91 12.17 2.37
C ARG A 99 11.03 10.95 2.10
N THR A 100 10.72 10.14 3.11
CA THR A 100 9.98 8.89 2.93
C THR A 100 8.55 9.12 2.50
N LYS A 101 8.21 8.61 1.31
CA LYS A 101 6.89 8.66 0.66
C LYS A 101 6.19 7.31 0.62
N ILE A 102 6.95 6.21 0.67
CA ILE A 102 6.41 4.86 0.88
C ILE A 102 7.01 4.33 2.17
N LEU A 103 6.16 4.02 3.13
CA LEU A 103 6.55 3.45 4.41
C LEU A 103 6.03 2.01 4.50
N VAL A 104 6.93 1.04 4.38
CA VAL A 104 6.59 -0.37 4.54
C VAL A 104 6.53 -0.72 6.02
N VAL A 105 5.42 -1.27 6.48
CA VAL A 105 5.19 -1.61 7.89
C VAL A 105 4.70 -3.04 8.05
N THR A 106 4.88 -3.59 9.24
CA THR A 106 4.19 -4.81 9.69
C THR A 106 2.90 -4.47 10.41
N GLU A 107 2.03 -5.46 10.61
CA GLU A 107 0.67 -5.30 11.15
C GLU A 107 0.67 -4.59 12.49
N GLY A 108 1.49 -5.06 13.45
CA GLY A 108 1.56 -4.44 14.77
C GLY A 108 2.02 -2.98 14.76
N VAL A 109 2.76 -2.56 13.74
CA VAL A 109 3.14 -1.14 13.57
C VAL A 109 1.97 -0.35 12.97
N LEU A 110 1.31 -0.89 11.94
CA LEU A 110 0.12 -0.25 11.35
C LEU A 110 -0.99 -0.05 12.39
N SER A 111 -1.38 -1.10 13.10
CA SER A 111 -2.46 -1.04 14.08
C SER A 111 -2.13 -0.05 15.18
N ARG A 112 -0.87 -0.01 15.64
CA ARG A 112 -0.43 0.99 16.62
C ARG A 112 -0.51 2.42 16.06
N MET A 113 -0.08 2.65 14.82
CA MET A 113 -0.17 3.98 14.21
C MET A 113 -1.62 4.48 14.16
N ILE A 114 -2.56 3.62 13.76
CA ILE A 114 -3.98 3.98 13.69
C ILE A 114 -4.59 4.20 15.08
N LEU A 115 -4.27 3.34 16.04
CA LEU A 115 -4.81 3.44 17.41
C LEU A 115 -4.23 4.63 18.19
N ASP A 116 -2.94 4.95 17.97
CA ASP A 116 -2.28 6.09 18.61
C ASP A 116 -2.81 7.43 18.05
N ASP A 117 -3.04 7.50 16.73
CA ASP A 117 -3.63 8.67 16.06
C ASP A 117 -4.47 8.27 14.83
N PRO A 118 -5.80 8.16 14.96
CA PRO A 118 -6.70 7.81 13.86
C PRO A 118 -6.73 8.83 12.74
N GLU A 119 -6.29 10.08 12.98
CA GLU A 119 -6.18 11.05 11.89
C GLU A 119 -5.08 10.64 10.91
N LEU A 120 -4.11 9.79 11.28
CA LEU A 120 -2.99 9.38 10.41
C LEU A 120 -2.35 10.59 9.69
N PRO A 121 -1.82 11.58 10.42
CA PRO A 121 -1.33 12.82 9.83
C PRO A 121 -0.24 12.57 8.79
N GLY A 122 -0.41 13.20 7.62
CA GLY A 122 0.49 13.07 6.48
C GLY A 122 0.40 11.73 5.73
N VAL A 123 -0.55 10.85 6.06
CA VAL A 123 -0.87 9.66 5.27
C VAL A 123 -2.00 9.97 4.30
N SER A 124 -1.83 9.60 3.03
CA SER A 124 -2.87 9.71 2.01
C SER A 124 -3.42 8.34 1.60
N ALA A 125 -2.68 7.26 1.85
CA ALA A 125 -3.11 5.92 1.51
C ALA A 125 -2.54 4.84 2.42
N VAL A 126 -3.30 3.76 2.61
CA VAL A 126 -2.89 2.51 3.26
C VAL A 126 -3.15 1.35 2.30
N PHE A 127 -2.09 0.64 1.95
CA PHE A 127 -2.12 -0.51 1.06
C PHE A 127 -1.90 -1.78 1.87
N PHE A 128 -2.75 -2.78 1.66
CA PHE A 128 -2.70 -4.08 2.32
C PHE A 128 -2.19 -5.10 1.33
N ASP A 129 -0.94 -5.54 1.48
CA ASP A 129 -0.38 -6.59 0.62
C ASP A 129 -0.65 -7.98 1.16
N GLU A 130 -0.55 -8.98 0.28
CA GLU A 130 -0.68 -10.40 0.60
C GLU A 130 -1.95 -10.73 1.42
N PHE A 131 -3.06 -10.00 1.19
CA PHE A 131 -4.27 -10.10 2.03
C PHE A 131 -4.98 -11.48 1.97
N HIS A 132 -4.50 -12.39 1.12
CA HIS A 132 -4.96 -13.79 1.08
C HIS A 132 -4.40 -14.64 2.23
N GLU A 133 -3.37 -14.18 2.94
CA GLU A 133 -2.88 -14.89 4.12
C GLU A 133 -3.91 -14.90 5.27
N ARG A 134 -4.95 -14.06 5.19
CA ARG A 134 -6.08 -13.96 6.15
C ARG A 134 -5.60 -14.06 7.59
N SER A 135 -4.51 -13.35 7.91
CA SER A 135 -4.07 -13.21 9.28
C SER A 135 -5.08 -12.33 10.02
N LEU A 136 -5.40 -12.71 11.26
CA LEU A 136 -6.27 -11.90 12.12
C LEU A 136 -5.76 -10.46 12.23
N ASP A 137 -4.44 -10.28 12.22
CA ASP A 137 -3.80 -8.98 12.33
C ASP A 137 -3.98 -8.13 11.05
N GLY A 138 -3.94 -8.74 9.86
CA GLY A 138 -4.21 -8.06 8.59
C GLY A 138 -5.68 -7.63 8.47
N ASP A 139 -6.61 -8.53 8.82
CA ASP A 139 -8.04 -8.23 8.86
C ASP A 139 -8.36 -7.12 9.87
N PHE A 140 -7.74 -7.16 11.04
CA PHE A 140 -7.90 -6.13 12.08
C PHE A 140 -7.36 -4.77 11.61
N GLY A 141 -6.18 -4.73 10.98
CA GLY A 141 -5.64 -3.50 10.39
C GLY A 141 -6.56 -2.90 9.33
N LEU A 142 -7.18 -3.74 8.48
CA LEU A 142 -8.12 -3.28 7.47
C LEU A 142 -9.41 -2.73 8.11
N ALA A 143 -9.94 -3.39 9.14
CA ALA A 143 -11.11 -2.91 9.87
C ALA A 143 -10.87 -1.52 10.49
N LEU A 144 -9.71 -1.33 11.14
CA LEU A 144 -9.34 -0.02 11.69
C LEU A 144 -9.23 1.06 10.60
N ALA A 145 -8.62 0.73 9.46
CA ALA A 145 -8.48 1.66 8.36
C ALA A 145 -9.83 2.02 7.70
N LEU A 146 -10.76 1.06 7.62
CA LEU A 146 -12.13 1.28 7.16
C LEU A 146 -12.91 2.21 8.11
N ASP A 147 -12.79 2.00 9.42
CA ASP A 147 -13.43 2.87 10.41
C ASP A 147 -12.89 4.31 10.30
N VAL A 148 -11.57 4.47 10.15
CA VAL A 148 -10.94 5.77 9.91
C VAL A 148 -11.47 6.40 8.62
N GLN A 149 -11.50 5.66 7.51
CA GLN A 149 -12.01 6.16 6.23
C GLN A 149 -13.48 6.58 6.33
N GLY A 150 -14.33 5.79 7.00
CA GLY A 150 -15.76 6.04 7.11
C GLY A 150 -16.14 7.16 8.08
N ALA A 151 -15.39 7.34 9.16
CA ALA A 151 -15.76 8.27 10.24
C ALA A 151 -14.96 9.58 10.23
N LEU A 152 -13.72 9.58 9.76
CA LEU A 152 -12.78 10.67 10.02
C LEU A 152 -12.04 11.19 8.79
N ARG A 153 -11.57 10.29 7.92
CA ARG A 153 -10.72 10.60 6.76
C ARG A 153 -11.34 10.03 5.47
N PRO A 154 -12.48 10.54 4.98
CA PRO A 154 -13.14 10.01 3.78
C PRO A 154 -12.29 10.08 2.50
N GLU A 155 -11.25 10.92 2.48
CA GLU A 155 -10.29 11.02 1.38
C GLU A 155 -9.11 10.06 1.47
N LEU A 156 -8.92 9.37 2.61
CA LEU A 156 -7.89 8.33 2.78
C LEU A 156 -8.12 7.21 1.78
N ARG A 157 -7.06 6.82 1.07
CA ARG A 157 -7.14 5.74 0.09
C ARG A 157 -6.80 4.38 0.66
N LEU A 158 -7.61 3.39 0.36
CA LEU A 158 -7.39 2.00 0.73
C LEU A 158 -7.21 1.15 -0.52
N LEU A 159 -6.13 0.37 -0.55
CA LEU A 159 -5.92 -0.63 -1.60
C LEU A 159 -5.68 -1.97 -0.94
N VAL A 160 -6.48 -2.97 -1.32
CA VAL A 160 -6.21 -4.35 -0.92
C VAL A 160 -5.63 -5.09 -2.11
N MET A 161 -4.42 -5.62 -1.95
CA MET A 161 -3.70 -6.39 -2.95
C MET A 161 -3.66 -7.86 -2.53
N SER A 162 -3.91 -8.76 -3.50
CA SER A 162 -3.89 -10.18 -3.20
C SER A 162 -3.57 -11.05 -4.41
N ALA A 163 -3.13 -12.28 -4.15
CA ALA A 163 -2.77 -13.25 -5.18
C ALA A 163 -3.90 -14.19 -5.58
N THR A 164 -4.82 -14.48 -4.67
CA THR A 164 -5.78 -15.60 -4.82
C THR A 164 -7.16 -15.29 -4.27
N LEU A 165 -7.42 -14.03 -3.92
CA LEU A 165 -8.64 -13.66 -3.23
C LEU A 165 -9.85 -13.64 -4.16
N ASP A 166 -11.01 -14.05 -3.64
CA ASP A 166 -12.31 -13.70 -4.20
C ASP A 166 -12.50 -12.18 -4.08
N GLY A 167 -11.99 -11.45 -5.07
CA GLY A 167 -11.97 -9.98 -5.10
C GLY A 167 -13.35 -9.38 -4.85
N GLY A 168 -14.43 -10.08 -5.20
CA GLY A 168 -15.81 -9.68 -4.93
C GLY A 168 -16.20 -9.65 -3.45
N ARG A 169 -15.58 -10.46 -2.58
CA ARG A 169 -15.80 -10.36 -1.12
C ARG A 169 -15.15 -9.13 -0.52
N VAL A 170 -13.89 -8.85 -0.88
CA VAL A 170 -13.18 -7.68 -0.38
C VAL A 170 -13.73 -6.39 -0.99
N SER A 171 -14.14 -6.41 -2.26
CA SER A 171 -14.87 -5.31 -2.89
C SER A 171 -16.12 -4.94 -2.09
N ARG A 172 -16.94 -5.92 -1.68
CA ARG A 172 -18.11 -5.67 -0.83
C ARG A 172 -17.75 -5.09 0.54
N LEU A 173 -16.67 -5.54 1.15
CA LEU A 173 -16.16 -4.96 2.39
C LEU A 173 -15.73 -3.49 2.21
N LEU A 174 -15.17 -3.17 1.03
CA LEU A 174 -14.80 -1.82 0.61
C LEU A 174 -15.96 -1.08 -0.10
N SER A 175 -17.21 -1.32 0.32
CA SER A 175 -18.40 -0.63 -0.22
C SER A 175 -18.59 -0.72 -1.75
N GLY A 176 -18.22 -1.85 -2.34
CA GLY A 176 -18.33 -2.08 -3.80
C GLY A 176 -17.17 -1.52 -4.61
N ALA A 177 -15.99 -1.35 -3.99
CA ALA A 177 -14.79 -0.86 -4.67
C ALA A 177 -14.45 -1.67 -5.94
N PRO A 178 -13.93 -1.02 -7.00
CA PRO A 178 -13.55 -1.70 -8.23
C PRO A 178 -12.49 -2.79 -7.98
N VAL A 179 -12.65 -3.91 -8.69
CA VAL A 179 -11.68 -5.01 -8.71
C VAL A 179 -10.90 -4.93 -10.01
N ILE A 180 -9.57 -4.88 -9.90
CA ILE A 180 -8.64 -4.84 -11.00
C ILE A 180 -7.87 -6.17 -11.01
N GLU A 181 -7.87 -6.85 -12.16
CA GLU A 181 -7.23 -8.16 -12.33
C GLU A 181 -6.13 -8.09 -13.39
N SER A 182 -4.96 -8.64 -13.07
CA SER A 182 -3.78 -8.73 -13.95
C SER A 182 -3.50 -10.14 -14.43
#